data_AF-A0A8B4GGB6-F1
#
_entry.id   AF-A0A8B4GGB6-F1
#
_cell.length_a   1.000
_cell.length_b   1.000
_cell.length_c   1.000
_cell.angle_alpha   90.00
_cell.angle_beta   90.00
_cell.angle_gamma   90.00
#
_symmetry.space_group_name_H-M   'P 1'
#
loop_
_entity.id
_entity.type
_entity.pdbx_description
1 polymer ?
#
loop_
_entity_poly.entity_id
_entity_poly.type
_entity_poly.pdbx_seq_one_letter_code
_entity_poly.pdbx_strand_id
1 'polypeptide(L)'
;MNNTKWRELREAMDEWGNAPAYEIKYLFDEKSEAEVEQAIAETTVAIGDWGHEHFYPMFDIEWVKIRKLRSVFRGRLIAREVVDNSEGIRAILERFAIPYVEGEFCFTVYGYLKA
;
A
#
# COMPACT_ATOMS: atom_id res chain seq x y z
N MET A 1 -1.08 -2.32 15.32
CA MET A 1 -2.35 -2.03 14.61
C MET A 1 -3.39 -3.03 15.05
N ASN A 2 -4.68 -2.66 15.12
CA ASN A 2 -5.75 -3.62 15.41
C ASN A 2 -6.54 -3.98 14.13
N ASN A 3 -7.33 -5.04 14.17
CA ASN A 3 -8.12 -5.51 13.01
C ASN A 3 -9.12 -4.46 12.50
N THR A 4 -9.62 -3.57 13.37
CA THR A 4 -10.57 -2.53 12.95
C THR A 4 -9.91 -1.55 12.00
N LYS A 5 -8.72 -1.03 12.34
CA LYS A 5 -7.98 -0.11 11.48
C LYS A 5 -7.51 -0.76 10.18
N TRP A 6 -7.12 -2.03 10.22
CA TRP A 6 -6.77 -2.76 9.00
C TRP A 6 -7.95 -2.88 8.04
N ARG A 7 -9.13 -3.21 8.58
CA ARG A 7 -10.36 -3.26 7.79
C ARG A 7 -10.74 -1.88 7.23
N GLU A 8 -10.68 -0.83 8.03
CA GLU A 8 -10.97 0.54 7.58
C GLU A 8 -10.04 1.00 6.45
N LEU A 9 -8.73 0.71 6.57
CA LEU A 9 -7.77 0.98 5.50
C LEU A 9 -8.13 0.23 4.21
N ARG A 10 -8.37 -1.08 4.32
CA ARG A 10 -8.70 -1.93 3.16
C ARG A 10 -9.96 -1.44 2.47
N GLU A 11 -11.04 -1.22 3.22
CA GLU A 11 -12.33 -0.76 2.69
C GLU A 11 -12.21 0.61 2.01
N ALA A 12 -11.52 1.56 2.64
CA ALA A 12 -11.34 2.88 2.04
C ALA A 12 -10.51 2.87 0.76
N MET A 13 -9.50 1.99 0.68
CA MET A 13 -8.71 1.82 -0.55
C MET A 13 -9.51 1.13 -1.66
N ASP A 14 -10.28 0.10 -1.32
CA ASP A 14 -11.16 -0.61 -2.26
C ASP A 14 -12.21 0.35 -2.86
N GLU A 15 -12.84 1.18 -2.02
CA GLU A 15 -13.83 2.18 -2.42
C GLU A 15 -13.25 3.32 -3.29
N TRP A 16 -11.94 3.59 -3.20
CA TRP A 16 -11.30 4.67 -3.97
C TRP A 16 -11.30 4.38 -5.48
N GLY A 17 -11.51 3.12 -5.90
CA GLY A 17 -11.62 2.69 -7.30
C GLY A 17 -10.33 2.81 -8.13
N ASN A 18 -9.34 3.53 -7.62
CA ASN A 18 -8.06 3.80 -8.25
C ASN A 18 -6.88 3.68 -7.27
N ALA A 19 -7.07 2.91 -6.20
CA ALA A 19 -6.06 2.79 -5.17
C ALA A 19 -4.71 2.29 -5.74
N PRO A 20 -3.60 2.79 -5.18
CA PRO A 20 -2.27 2.34 -5.56
C PRO A 20 -2.04 0.87 -5.16
N ALA A 21 -1.05 0.26 -5.78
CA ALA A 21 -0.57 -1.05 -5.38
C ALA A 21 0.04 -1.04 -3.98
N TYR A 22 0.03 -2.20 -3.35
CA TYR A 22 0.67 -2.42 -2.06
C TYR A 22 1.35 -3.77 -2.02
N GLU A 23 2.26 -3.88 -1.07
CA GLU A 23 2.96 -5.10 -0.73
C GLU A 23 2.70 -5.38 0.75
N ILE A 24 2.26 -6.59 1.03
CA ILE A 24 1.99 -7.06 2.38
C ILE A 24 3.07 -8.07 2.78
N LYS A 25 3.52 -7.99 4.04
CA LYS A 25 4.33 -9.01 4.68
C LYS A 25 3.63 -9.49 5.95
N TYR A 26 3.54 -10.80 6.10
CA TYR A 26 3.11 -11.43 7.33
C TYR A 26 4.31 -11.83 8.20
N LEU A 27 4.11 -11.99 9.51
CA LEU A 27 5.17 -12.24 10.49
C LEU A 27 6.08 -13.43 10.18
N PHE A 28 5.55 -14.44 9.49
CA PHE A 28 6.27 -15.67 9.15
C PHE A 28 6.76 -15.71 7.70
N ASP A 29 6.59 -14.62 6.94
CA ASP A 29 7.11 -14.51 5.59
C ASP A 29 8.62 -14.25 5.62
N GLU A 30 9.36 -15.00 4.82
CA GLU A 30 10.75 -14.70 4.47
C GLU A 30 10.79 -13.61 3.38
N LYS A 31 10.43 -12.39 3.76
CA LYS A 31 10.40 -11.22 2.87
C LYS A 31 11.21 -10.08 3.47
N SER A 32 12.26 -9.65 2.76
CA SER A 32 13.08 -8.50 3.16
C SER A 32 12.37 -7.19 2.87
N GLU A 33 12.36 -6.29 3.85
CA GLU A 33 11.81 -4.94 3.68
C GLU A 33 12.59 -4.17 2.60
N ALA A 34 13.91 -4.29 2.58
CA ALA A 34 14.79 -3.58 1.65
C ALA A 34 14.63 -4.07 0.20
N GLU A 35 14.46 -5.38 0.00
CA GLU A 35 14.24 -5.94 -1.35
C GLU A 35 12.91 -5.47 -1.92
N VAL A 36 11.88 -5.37 -1.08
CA VAL A 36 10.56 -4.88 -1.49
C VAL A 36 10.62 -3.38 -1.81
N GLU A 37 11.30 -2.58 -0.99
CA GLU A 37 11.50 -1.15 -1.29
C GLU A 37 12.24 -0.93 -2.60
N GLN A 38 13.29 -1.71 -2.86
CA GLN A 38 14.01 -1.67 -4.14
C GLN A 38 13.08 -2.02 -5.31
N ALA A 39 12.28 -3.09 -5.18
CA ALA A 39 11.31 -3.47 -6.20
C ALA A 39 10.20 -2.42 -6.41
N ILE A 40 9.85 -1.65 -5.37
CA ILE A 40 8.92 -0.53 -5.49
C ILE A 40 9.55 0.62 -6.28
N ALA A 41 10.81 0.96 -6.01
CA ALA A 41 11.53 2.03 -6.69
C ALA A 41 11.75 1.76 -8.19
N GLU A 42 11.93 0.48 -8.57
CA GLU A 42 12.25 0.08 -9.95
C GLU A 42 11.04 0.09 -10.90
N THR A 43 9.81 0.05 -10.41
CA THR A 43 8.62 0.02 -11.27
C THR A 43 7.44 0.83 -10.74
N THR A 44 6.85 1.62 -11.64
CA THR A 44 5.57 2.31 -11.41
C THR A 44 4.39 1.54 -11.99
N VAL A 45 4.61 0.39 -12.64
CA VAL A 45 3.58 -0.41 -13.30
C VAL A 45 2.99 -1.41 -12.32
N ALA A 46 2.10 -0.93 -11.45
CA ALA A 46 1.32 -1.77 -10.55
C ALA A 46 -0.01 -1.10 -10.19
N ILE A 47 -1.10 -1.88 -10.15
CA ILE A 47 -2.41 -1.47 -9.62
C ILE A 47 -2.68 -2.36 -8.42
N GLY A 48 -3.19 -1.78 -7.32
CA GLY A 48 -3.50 -2.55 -6.12
C GLY A 48 -4.85 -3.21 -6.21
N ASP A 49 -4.93 -4.44 -5.73
CA ASP A 49 -6.18 -5.13 -5.45
C ASP A 49 -6.43 -5.12 -3.94
N TRP A 50 -7.34 -4.25 -3.51
CA TRP A 50 -7.73 -4.06 -2.12
C TRP A 50 -9.02 -4.81 -1.76
N GLY A 51 -9.44 -5.76 -2.62
CA GLY A 51 -10.62 -6.57 -2.42
C GLY A 51 -10.69 -7.29 -1.07
N HIS A 52 -11.89 -7.71 -0.68
CA HIS A 52 -12.20 -8.27 0.64
C HIS A 52 -11.44 -9.56 0.99
N GLU A 53 -10.95 -10.30 0.00
CA GLU A 53 -10.18 -11.53 0.21
C GLU A 53 -8.76 -11.31 0.73
N HIS A 54 -8.27 -10.06 0.67
CA HIS A 54 -6.94 -9.69 1.13
C HIS A 54 -6.93 -9.31 2.62
N PHE A 55 -5.74 -9.28 3.23
CA PHE A 55 -5.51 -8.93 4.65
C PHE A 55 -6.06 -9.97 5.65
N TYR A 56 -6.28 -11.23 5.25
CA TYR A 56 -6.72 -12.27 6.19
C TYR A 56 -5.64 -13.35 6.41
N PRO A 57 -5.26 -13.64 7.68
CA PRO A 57 -5.69 -12.93 8.88
C PRO A 57 -5.06 -11.52 9.00
N MET A 58 -5.71 -10.62 9.74
CA MET A 58 -5.18 -9.25 9.93
C MET A 58 -4.16 -9.16 11.06
N PHE A 59 -4.20 -10.13 11.98
CA PHE A 59 -3.40 -10.07 13.19
C PHE A 59 -1.93 -10.38 12.91
N ASP A 60 -1.61 -11.17 11.88
CA ASP A 60 -0.24 -11.57 11.54
C ASP A 60 0.41 -10.66 10.50
N ILE A 61 -0.25 -9.58 10.09
CA ILE A 61 0.33 -8.56 9.22
C ILE A 61 1.47 -7.88 9.97
N GLU A 62 2.69 -8.00 9.45
CA GLU A 62 3.87 -7.32 9.97
C GLU A 62 3.90 -5.88 9.44
N TRP A 63 3.78 -5.72 8.13
CA TRP A 63 3.69 -4.42 7.49
C TRP A 63 2.95 -4.47 6.15
N VAL A 64 2.44 -3.29 5.76
CA VAL A 64 1.90 -3.01 4.43
C VAL A 64 2.62 -1.79 3.87
N LYS A 65 3.25 -1.95 2.70
CA LYS A 65 3.87 -0.85 1.94
C LYS A 65 2.93 -0.45 0.81
N ILE A 66 2.48 0.80 0.81
CA ILE A 66 1.53 1.35 -0.16
C ILE A 66 2.31 2.24 -1.12
N ARG A 67 2.35 1.89 -2.39
CA ARG A 67 3.11 2.65 -3.40
C ARG A 67 2.50 4.05 -3.58
N LYS A 68 3.35 5.07 -3.72
CA LYS A 68 2.89 6.44 -4.02
C LYS A 68 2.49 6.59 -5.48
N LEU A 69 3.34 6.08 -6.36
CA LEU A 69 3.23 6.28 -7.80
C LEU A 69 2.55 5.10 -8.48
N ARG A 70 1.66 5.41 -9.42
CA ARG A 70 0.95 4.42 -10.23
C ARG A 70 0.98 4.82 -11.70
N SER A 71 1.30 3.87 -12.56
CA SER A 71 1.33 4.05 -14.01
C SER A 71 0.00 3.65 -14.65
N VAL A 72 -0.71 4.64 -15.22
CA VAL A 72 -2.01 4.46 -15.88
C VAL A 72 -1.81 4.21 -17.37
N PHE A 73 -2.41 3.12 -17.86
CA PHE A 73 -2.39 2.79 -19.29
C PHE A 73 -3.30 3.73 -20.08
N ARG A 74 -2.77 4.37 -21.12
CA ARG A 74 -3.52 5.30 -21.99
C ARG A 74 -3.66 4.84 -23.44
N GLY A 75 -3.30 3.59 -23.73
CA GLY A 75 -3.22 3.04 -25.08
C GLY A 75 -1.79 2.63 -25.44
N ARG A 76 -1.65 1.82 -26.50
CA ARG A 76 -0.36 1.18 -26.86
C ARG A 76 0.69 2.16 -27.40
N LEU A 77 0.27 3.29 -27.95
CA LEU A 77 1.14 4.26 -28.64
C LEU A 77 1.37 5.55 -27.83
N ILE A 78 0.80 5.64 -26.63
CA ILE A 78 0.94 6.80 -25.74
C ILE A 78 1.74 6.35 -24.53
N ALA A 79 2.73 7.15 -24.13
CA ALA A 79 3.47 6.91 -22.91
C ALA A 79 2.50 6.80 -21.72
N ARG A 80 2.77 5.89 -20.80
CA ARG A 80 1.93 5.73 -19.62
C ARG A 80 2.01 7.00 -18.77
N GLU A 81 0.89 7.40 -18.22
CA GLU A 81 0.83 8.53 -17.30
C GLU A 81 1.20 8.04 -15.90
N VAL A 82 2.09 8.77 -15.21
CA VAL A 82 2.43 8.48 -13.82
C VAL A 82 1.61 9.41 -12.94
N VAL A 83 0.79 8.82 -12.08
CA VAL A 83 -0.06 9.53 -11.13
C VAL A 83 0.52 9.35 -9.73
N ASP A 84 0.67 10.46 -9.02
CA ASP A 84 1.03 10.49 -7.61
C ASP A 84 -0.24 10.44 -6.73
N ASN A 85 -0.32 9.43 -5.86
CA ASN A 85 -1.46 9.18 -4.98
C ASN A 85 -1.19 9.61 -3.54
N SER A 86 -0.06 10.27 -3.26
CA SER A 86 0.41 10.57 -1.91
C SER A 86 -0.62 11.31 -1.05
N GLU A 87 -1.26 12.33 -1.60
CA GLU A 87 -2.29 13.10 -0.88
C GLU A 87 -3.52 12.25 -0.54
N GLY A 88 -3.97 11.38 -1.47
CA GLY A 88 -5.12 10.52 -1.22
C GLY A 88 -4.81 9.43 -0.20
N ILE A 89 -3.62 8.83 -0.26
CA ILE A 89 -3.14 7.88 0.75
C ILE A 89 -3.08 8.55 2.12
N ARG A 90 -2.48 9.74 2.20
CA ARG A 90 -2.35 10.51 3.45
C ARG A 90 -3.72 10.83 4.04
N ALA A 91 -4.65 11.31 3.22
CA ALA A 91 -6.01 11.61 3.66
C ALA A 91 -6.74 10.39 4.25
N ILE A 92 -6.57 9.19 3.67
CA ILE A 92 -7.15 7.95 4.21
C ILE A 92 -6.47 7.59 5.54
N LEU A 93 -5.14 7.58 5.60
CA LEU A 93 -4.40 7.20 6.80
C LEU A 93 -4.70 8.15 7.97
N GLU A 94 -4.76 9.46 7.71
CA GLU A 94 -5.11 10.47 8.71
C GLU A 94 -6.56 10.36 9.16
N ARG A 95 -7.52 10.15 8.24
CA ARG A 95 -8.96 9.97 8.55
C ARG A 95 -9.20 8.87 9.58
N PHE A 96 -8.46 7.78 9.51
CA PHE A 96 -8.58 6.64 10.43
C PHE A 96 -7.51 6.63 11.54
N ALA A 97 -6.73 7.71 11.66
CA ALA A 97 -5.63 7.86 12.60
C ALA A 97 -4.67 6.64 12.57
N ILE A 98 -4.35 6.15 11.38
CA ILE A 98 -3.49 4.99 11.14
C ILE A 98 -2.03 5.50 11.12
N PRO A 99 -1.17 5.09 12.07
CA PRO A 99 0.24 5.47 12.05
C PRO A 99 0.95 4.87 10.84
N TYR A 100 1.82 5.66 10.23
CA TYR A 100 2.62 5.27 9.07
C TYR A 100 4.01 5.91 9.11
N VAL A 101 4.93 5.33 8.35
CA VAL A 101 6.22 5.94 7.98
C VAL A 101 6.16 6.29 6.51
N GLU A 102 6.41 7.55 6.17
CA GLU A 102 6.45 8.01 4.78
C GLU A 102 7.89 7.88 4.24
N GLY A 103 8.09 6.94 3.33
CA GLY A 103 9.33 6.79 2.56
C GLY A 103 9.27 7.57 1.25
N GLU A 104 10.33 7.47 0.44
CA GLU A 104 10.40 8.17 -0.86
C GLU A 104 9.33 7.66 -1.83
N PHE A 105 9.16 6.34 -1.95
CA PHE A 105 8.29 5.72 -2.95
C PHE A 105 7.03 5.06 -2.38
N CYS A 106 6.94 4.90 -1.06
CA CYS A 106 5.80 4.25 -0.41
C CYS A 106 5.50 4.80 0.98
N PHE A 107 4.29 4.55 1.44
CA PHE A 107 3.90 4.65 2.85
C PHE A 107 3.99 3.27 3.47
N THR A 108 4.66 3.14 4.63
CA THR A 108 4.70 1.87 5.38
C THR A 108 3.80 1.95 6.60
N VAL A 109 2.84 1.04 6.68
CA VAL A 109 1.95 0.86 7.84
C VAL A 109 2.38 -0.41 8.56
N TYR A 110 2.81 -0.29 9.82
CA TYR A 110 3.24 -1.45 10.61
C TYR A 110 2.09 -2.03 11.43
N GLY A 111 1.97 -3.36 11.41
CA GLY A 111 1.05 -4.10 12.28
C GLY A 111 1.51 -4.15 13.73
N TYR A 112 2.81 -4.05 13.96
CA TYR A 112 3.42 -4.07 15.28
C TYR A 112 4.37 -2.88 15.45
N LEU A 113 4.62 -2.47 16.69
CA LEU A 113 5.61 -1.43 16.95
C LEU A 113 6.97 -1.93 16.46
N LYS A 114 7.59 -1.20 15.53
CA LYS A 114 8.97 -1.44 15.11
C LYS A 114 9.85 -1.08 16.31
N ALA A 115 10.49 -2.08 16.91
CA ALA A 115 11.40 -1.90 18.05
C ALA A 115 12.69 -1.18 17.62
#